data_AF-A0A2R6EAP8-F1
#
_entry.id   AF-A0A2R6EAP8-F1
#
_cell.length_a   1.000
_cell.length_b   1.000
_cell.length_c   1.000
_cell.angle_alpha   90.00
_cell.angle_beta   90.00
_cell.angle_gamma   90.00
#
_symmetry.space_group_name_H-M   'P 1'
#
loop_
_entity.id
_entity.type
_entity.pdbx_description
1 polymer ?
#
loop_
_entity_poly.entity_id
_entity_poly.type
_entity_poly.pdbx_seq_one_letter_code
_entity_poly.pdbx_strand_id
1 'polypeptide(L)'
;MTQWVENPEGGRDRGPVALLRAWGEVLVRPRRLFRSAVAPADQAPGLAFAATVVTVILIPFTEERAGVSETVQTLAYAGAPCVFAALPSPAVRLVAAAYGALLLVVGTSEVHGLSLPAAAALSAVPSALVFGYAFRGFASFSAVTGLTWADLAALV
;
A
#
# COMPACT_ATOMS: atom_id res chain seq x y z
N MET A 1 -12.67 7.63 15.23
CA MET A 1 -13.19 9.01 15.26
C MET A 1 -12.51 9.75 14.12
N THR A 2 -13.24 10.11 13.06
CA THR A 2 -12.66 10.80 11.90
C THR A 2 -12.57 12.29 12.19
N GLN A 3 -11.36 12.85 12.21
CA GLN A 3 -11.18 14.29 12.30
C GLN A 3 -11.61 14.92 10.98
N TRP A 4 -12.72 15.66 10.99
CA TRP A 4 -12.98 16.65 9.95
C TRP A 4 -12.00 17.80 10.11
N VAL A 5 -11.53 18.33 8.98
CA VAL A 5 -10.59 19.45 8.90
C VAL A 5 -11.11 20.38 7.81
N GLU A 6 -11.60 21.55 8.18
CA GLU A 6 -12.19 22.52 7.26
C GLU A 6 -11.17 23.07 6.24
N ASN A 7 -9.89 23.11 6.62
CA ASN A 7 -8.81 23.64 5.78
C ASN A 7 -7.52 22.81 5.96
N PRO A 8 -7.33 21.69 5.22
CA PRO A 8 -6.20 20.78 5.42
C PRO A 8 -4.88 21.33 4.85
N GLU A 9 -3.86 21.39 5.71
CA GLU A 9 -2.50 21.83 5.38
C GLU A 9 -1.52 20.64 5.26
N GLY A 10 -0.50 20.80 4.41
CA GLY A 10 0.49 19.77 4.14
C GLY A 10 0.02 18.70 3.14
N GLY A 11 0.60 17.50 3.23
CA GLY A 11 0.37 16.40 2.31
C GLY A 11 1.23 16.49 1.05
N ARG A 12 0.92 15.66 0.05
CA ARG A 12 1.62 15.69 -1.25
C ARG A 12 1.09 16.79 -2.17
N ASP A 13 1.91 17.17 -3.15
CA ASP A 13 1.47 17.97 -4.29
C ASP A 13 0.28 17.29 -5.03
N ARG A 14 -0.60 18.12 -5.60
CA ARG A 14 -1.81 17.69 -6.31
C ARG A 14 -1.56 17.53 -7.82
N GLY A 15 -2.46 16.83 -8.51
CA GLY A 15 -2.37 16.56 -9.96
C GLY A 15 -1.52 15.33 -10.36
N PRO A 16 -1.52 14.96 -11.65
CA PRO A 16 -0.97 13.67 -12.12
C PRO A 16 0.56 13.59 -12.07
N VAL A 17 1.28 14.68 -12.34
CA VAL A 17 2.75 14.71 -12.28
C VAL A 17 3.24 14.50 -10.84
N ALA A 18 2.57 15.11 -9.87
CA ALA A 18 2.84 14.90 -8.44
C ALA A 18 2.53 13.46 -8.00
N LEU A 19 1.45 12.89 -8.51
CA LEU A 19 1.04 11.52 -8.24
C LEU A 19 2.08 10.49 -8.75
N LEU A 20 2.61 10.69 -9.96
CA LEU A 20 3.71 9.87 -10.51
C LEU A 20 5.02 10.05 -9.73
N ARG A 21 5.34 11.27 -9.27
CA ARG A 21 6.48 11.53 -8.38
C ARG A 21 6.32 10.80 -7.05
N ALA A 22 5.13 10.83 -6.43
CA ALA A 22 4.84 10.12 -5.19
C ALA A 22 4.93 8.59 -5.36
N TRP A 23 4.44 8.04 -6.48
CA TRP A 23 4.61 6.61 -6.80
C TRP A 23 6.10 6.23 -6.96
N GLY A 24 6.87 7.02 -7.70
CA GLY A 24 8.33 6.80 -7.80
C GLY A 24 9.06 6.96 -6.48
N GLU A 25 8.63 7.89 -5.61
CA GLU A 25 9.28 8.13 -4.33
C GLU A 25 8.96 7.06 -3.28
N VAL A 26 7.74 6.51 -3.21
CA VAL A 26 7.45 5.44 -2.23
C VAL A 26 8.26 4.17 -2.54
N LEU A 27 8.56 3.92 -3.82
CA LEU A 27 9.37 2.77 -4.25
C LEU A 27 10.89 2.92 -4.04
N VAL A 28 11.39 4.13 -3.73
CA VAL A 28 12.84 4.42 -3.69
C VAL A 28 13.28 5.14 -2.42
N ARG A 29 12.41 5.97 -1.82
CA ARG A 29 12.67 6.77 -0.61
C ARG A 29 11.47 6.76 0.36
N PRO A 30 10.87 5.60 0.69
CA PRO A 30 9.60 5.52 1.41
C PRO A 30 9.57 6.31 2.73
N ARG A 31 10.65 6.27 3.53
CA ARG A 31 10.73 7.04 4.80
C ARG A 31 10.61 8.56 4.61
N ARG A 32 11.08 9.12 3.49
CA ARG A 32 10.88 10.55 3.19
C ARG A 32 9.42 10.79 2.88
N LEU A 33 8.86 10.02 1.94
CA LEU A 33 7.47 10.15 1.51
C LEU A 33 6.48 10.00 2.68
N PHE A 34 6.58 8.95 3.49
CA PHE A 34 5.64 8.74 4.61
C PHE A 34 5.68 9.87 5.65
N ARG A 35 6.82 10.57 5.82
CA ARG A 35 6.95 11.73 6.72
C ARG A 35 6.39 13.04 6.17
N SER A 36 6.30 13.20 4.85
CA SER A 36 5.93 14.48 4.22
C SER A 36 4.64 14.45 3.39
N ALA A 37 4.20 13.27 2.95
CA ALA A 37 3.12 13.09 1.98
C ALA A 37 1.85 12.46 2.56
N VAL A 38 1.85 12.15 3.86
CA VAL A 38 0.66 11.72 4.62
C VAL A 38 0.26 12.86 5.54
N ALA A 39 -0.98 13.34 5.39
CA ALA A 39 -1.49 14.50 6.15
C ALA A 39 -2.98 14.35 6.51
N PRO A 40 -3.45 15.02 7.58
CA PRO A 40 -4.85 14.98 7.98
C PRO A 40 -5.80 15.35 6.83
N ALA A 41 -6.82 14.52 6.62
CA ALA A 41 -7.86 14.69 5.61
C ALA A 41 -7.42 14.75 4.13
N ASP A 42 -6.15 14.47 3.78
CA ASP A 42 -5.78 14.08 2.40
C ASP A 42 -6.29 12.65 2.13
N GLN A 43 -7.59 12.51 1.84
CA GLN A 43 -8.25 11.21 1.87
C GLN A 43 -7.86 10.32 0.68
N ALA A 44 -6.74 9.63 0.89
CA ALA A 44 -6.17 8.53 0.13
C ALA A 44 -5.44 8.86 -1.20
N PRO A 45 -4.23 9.44 -1.19
CA PRO A 45 -3.34 9.56 -2.35
C PRO A 45 -3.10 8.29 -3.16
N GLY A 46 -2.83 7.16 -2.50
CA GLY A 46 -2.61 5.88 -3.20
C GLY A 46 -3.91 5.30 -3.77
N LEU A 47 -5.05 5.52 -3.11
CA LEU A 47 -6.35 5.17 -3.67
C LEU A 47 -6.70 6.13 -4.82
N ALA A 48 -6.27 7.38 -4.79
CA ALA A 48 -6.37 8.32 -5.90
C ALA A 48 -5.40 7.96 -7.05
N PHE A 49 -4.30 7.24 -6.81
CA PHE A 49 -3.50 6.61 -7.88
C PHE A 49 -4.23 5.41 -8.48
N ALA A 50 -4.66 4.46 -7.66
CA ALA A 50 -5.46 3.32 -8.12
C ALA A 50 -6.72 3.78 -8.87
N ALA A 51 -7.43 4.78 -8.34
CA ALA A 51 -8.58 5.42 -8.95
C ALA A 51 -8.20 6.31 -10.14
N THR A 52 -7.02 6.91 -10.24
CA THR A 52 -6.61 7.58 -11.50
C THR A 52 -6.38 6.55 -12.60
N VAL A 53 -5.74 5.42 -12.31
CA VAL A 53 -5.57 4.31 -13.28
C VAL A 53 -6.92 3.70 -13.65
N VAL A 54 -7.75 3.40 -12.65
CA VAL A 54 -9.10 2.84 -12.83
C VAL A 54 -10.02 3.84 -13.53
N THR A 55 -10.02 5.14 -13.20
CA THR A 55 -10.78 6.17 -13.91
C THR A 55 -10.23 6.42 -15.32
N VAL A 56 -8.93 6.30 -15.59
CA VAL A 56 -8.43 6.33 -16.99
C VAL A 56 -9.00 5.16 -17.81
N ILE A 57 -9.27 4.02 -17.18
CA ILE A 57 -9.96 2.86 -17.78
C ILE A 57 -11.50 3.04 -17.78
N LEU A 58 -12.06 3.69 -16.76
CA LEU A 58 -13.50 3.86 -16.50
C LEU A 58 -14.08 5.22 -16.93
N ILE A 59 -13.28 6.08 -17.58
CA ILE A 59 -13.70 7.39 -18.11
C ILE A 59 -14.94 7.31 -19.02
N PRO A 60 -15.17 6.23 -19.78
CA PRO A 60 -16.42 6.07 -20.54
C PRO A 60 -17.64 5.60 -19.72
N PHE A 61 -17.52 5.37 -18.39
CA PHE A 61 -18.40 4.41 -17.69
C PHE A 61 -19.04 4.80 -16.33
N THR A 62 -18.43 5.53 -15.38
CA THR A 62 -19.08 5.86 -14.06
C THR A 62 -18.39 6.96 -13.20
N GLU A 63 -19.06 7.42 -12.13
CA GLU A 63 -18.65 8.50 -11.19
C GLU A 63 -18.93 8.14 -9.68
N GLU A 64 -18.50 9.00 -8.74
CA GLU A 64 -18.71 8.97 -7.25
C GLU A 64 -17.74 8.15 -6.33
N ARG A 65 -17.97 8.17 -5.00
CA ARG A 65 -16.98 8.31 -3.88
C ARG A 65 -17.23 7.30 -2.73
N ALA A 66 -16.42 7.06 -1.67
CA ALA A 66 -15.07 7.45 -1.17
C ALA A 66 -14.56 6.32 -0.21
N GLY A 67 -13.50 6.32 0.63
CA GLY A 67 -12.53 7.32 1.16
C GLY A 67 -13.03 8.03 2.44
N VAL A 68 -12.50 7.91 3.66
CA VAL A 68 -11.37 7.21 4.34
C VAL A 68 -9.93 7.75 4.11
N SER A 69 -9.19 8.01 5.21
CA SER A 69 -7.91 8.76 5.24
C SER A 69 -6.66 8.01 5.77
N GLU A 70 -6.00 8.40 6.87
CA GLU A 70 -4.53 8.29 7.07
C GLU A 70 -3.99 6.85 7.02
N THR A 71 -4.66 5.90 7.67
CA THR A 71 -4.30 4.48 7.60
C THR A 71 -4.52 3.91 6.18
N VAL A 72 -5.50 4.41 5.43
CA VAL A 72 -5.70 4.09 4.01
C VAL A 72 -4.67 4.78 3.12
N GLN A 73 -4.23 6.01 3.42
CA GLN A 73 -3.07 6.62 2.73
C GLN A 73 -1.85 5.71 2.87
N THR A 74 -1.58 5.26 4.10
CA THR A 74 -0.46 4.36 4.45
C THR A 74 -0.56 3.02 3.71
N LEU A 75 -1.72 2.36 3.77
CA LEU A 75 -2.00 1.09 3.07
C LEU A 75 -1.90 1.24 1.54
N ALA A 76 -2.41 2.33 0.97
CA ALA A 76 -2.45 2.51 -0.48
C ALA A 76 -1.09 2.95 -1.06
N TYR A 77 -0.29 3.71 -0.33
CA TYR A 77 1.12 3.94 -0.66
C TYR A 77 1.93 2.63 -0.56
N ALA A 78 1.71 1.81 0.47
CA ALA A 78 2.30 0.47 0.57
C ALA A 78 1.84 -0.47 -0.56
N GLY A 79 0.64 -0.25 -1.12
CA GLY A 79 0.12 -0.95 -2.29
C GLY A 79 0.85 -0.64 -3.61
N ALA A 80 1.69 0.41 -3.68
CA ALA A 80 2.31 0.88 -4.92
C ALA A 80 3.11 -0.17 -5.74
N PRO A 81 3.86 -1.13 -5.14
CA PRO A 81 4.53 -2.19 -5.91
C PRO A 81 3.55 -3.19 -6.54
N CYS A 82 2.34 -3.32 -5.98
CA CYS A 82 1.40 -4.37 -6.37
C CYS A 82 0.72 -4.12 -7.71
N VAL A 83 1.00 -2.99 -8.39
CA VAL A 83 0.73 -2.84 -9.83
C VAL A 83 1.36 -3.99 -10.64
N PHE A 84 2.53 -4.49 -10.23
CA PHE A 84 3.20 -5.62 -10.88
C PHE A 84 2.54 -6.99 -10.58
N ALA A 85 1.61 -7.07 -9.62
CA ALA A 85 0.87 -8.31 -9.33
C ALA A 85 -0.06 -8.73 -10.48
N ALA A 86 -0.44 -7.80 -11.36
CA ALA A 86 -1.21 -8.07 -12.57
C ALA A 86 -0.44 -8.90 -13.62
N LEU A 87 0.90 -8.92 -13.55
CA LEU A 87 1.72 -9.68 -14.49
C LEU A 87 1.58 -11.20 -14.27
N PRO A 88 1.69 -12.03 -15.33
CA PRO A 88 1.53 -13.49 -15.25
C PRO A 88 2.77 -14.21 -14.68
N SER A 89 3.50 -13.59 -13.74
CA SER A 89 4.70 -14.17 -13.10
C SER A 89 4.52 -14.27 -11.58
N PRO A 90 4.49 -15.50 -11.00
CA PRO A 90 4.44 -15.70 -9.56
C PRO A 90 5.62 -15.06 -8.82
N ALA A 91 6.84 -15.13 -9.36
CA ALA A 91 8.03 -14.54 -8.76
C ALA A 91 7.91 -13.00 -8.65
N VAL A 92 7.46 -12.34 -9.72
CA VAL A 92 7.25 -10.87 -9.70
C VAL A 92 6.14 -10.48 -8.73
N ARG A 93 5.03 -11.24 -8.68
CA ARG A 93 3.95 -11.01 -7.73
C ARG A 93 4.39 -11.20 -6.27
N LEU A 94 5.19 -12.23 -5.99
CA LEU A 94 5.75 -12.50 -4.68
C LEU A 94 6.66 -11.35 -4.21
N VAL A 95 7.57 -10.88 -5.06
CA VAL A 95 8.44 -9.73 -4.75
C VAL A 95 7.63 -8.45 -4.52
N ALA A 96 6.62 -8.18 -5.36
CA ALA A 96 5.73 -7.03 -5.21
C ALA A 96 4.93 -7.07 -3.89
N ALA A 97 4.35 -8.22 -3.54
CA ALA A 97 3.61 -8.42 -2.30
C ALA A 97 4.50 -8.32 -1.05
N ALA A 98 5.68 -8.96 -1.07
CA ALA A 98 6.65 -8.89 0.03
C ALA A 98 7.16 -7.46 0.24
N TYR A 99 7.46 -6.73 -0.84
CA TYR A 99 7.88 -5.33 -0.73
C TYR A 99 6.74 -4.42 -0.26
N GLY A 100 5.50 -4.65 -0.70
CA GLY A 100 4.32 -3.95 -0.18
C GLY A 100 4.11 -4.15 1.33
N ALA A 101 4.29 -5.36 1.84
CA ALA A 101 4.26 -5.63 3.27
C ALA A 101 5.36 -4.86 4.03
N LEU A 102 6.60 -4.86 3.51
CA LEU A 102 7.69 -4.07 4.11
C LEU A 102 7.41 -2.55 4.08
N LEU A 103 6.80 -2.04 3.01
CA LEU A 103 6.36 -0.64 2.93
C LEU A 103 5.26 -0.33 3.95
N LEU A 104 4.37 -1.28 4.25
CA LEU A 104 3.37 -1.10 5.31
C LEU A 104 4.01 -1.04 6.69
N VAL A 105 4.98 -1.90 7.01
CA VAL A 105 5.76 -1.81 8.26
C VAL A 105 6.45 -0.44 8.39
N VAL A 106 7.08 0.03 7.32
CA VAL A 106 7.75 1.35 7.32
C VAL A 106 6.73 2.48 7.46
N GLY A 107 5.62 2.45 6.72
CA GLY A 107 4.56 3.46 6.81
C GLY A 107 3.92 3.52 8.20
N THR A 108 3.56 2.36 8.78
CA THR A 108 3.04 2.27 10.15
C THR A 108 4.05 2.76 11.19
N SER A 109 5.36 2.55 10.99
CA SER A 109 6.40 3.08 11.86
C SER A 109 6.49 4.61 11.80
N GLU A 110 6.58 5.18 10.59
CA GLU A 110 6.81 6.61 10.38
C GLU A 110 5.55 7.47 10.63
N VAL A 111 4.36 6.99 10.25
CA VAL A 111 3.07 7.72 10.36
C VAL A 111 2.46 7.64 11.78
N HIS A 112 2.76 6.59 12.54
CA HIS A 112 2.20 6.39 13.88
C HIS A 112 3.25 6.44 15.01
N GLY A 113 4.49 6.84 14.72
CA GLY A 113 5.55 7.02 15.73
C GLY A 113 6.02 5.73 16.40
N LEU A 114 5.80 4.58 15.76
CA LEU A 114 6.10 3.26 16.30
C LEU A 114 7.52 2.82 15.96
N SER A 115 8.17 2.07 16.86
CA SER A 115 9.41 1.37 16.52
C SER A 115 9.16 0.29 15.46
N LEU A 116 10.15 0.01 14.60
CA LEU A 116 9.99 -0.97 13.51
C LEU A 116 9.50 -2.36 13.98
N PRO A 117 9.96 -2.93 15.13
CA PRO A 117 9.41 -4.18 15.64
C PRO A 117 7.93 -4.09 16.05
N ALA A 118 7.52 -2.98 16.70
CA ALA A 118 6.13 -2.76 17.08
C ALA A 118 5.24 -2.55 15.84
N ALA A 119 5.71 -1.78 14.87
CA ALA A 119 5.04 -1.60 13.58
C ALA A 119 4.90 -2.92 12.82
N ALA A 120 5.93 -3.77 12.83
CA ALA A 120 5.88 -5.09 12.18
C ALA A 120 4.85 -6.01 12.84
N ALA A 121 4.82 -6.08 14.18
CA ALA A 121 3.84 -6.88 14.91
C ALA A 121 2.40 -6.39 14.66
N LEU A 122 2.16 -5.08 14.77
CA LEU A 122 0.81 -4.49 14.64
C LEU A 122 0.30 -4.48 13.18
N SER A 123 1.18 -4.42 12.19
CA SER A 123 0.81 -4.50 10.77
C SER A 123 0.85 -5.92 10.18
N ALA A 124 1.19 -6.96 10.95
CA ALA A 124 1.28 -8.34 10.47
C ALA A 124 -0.04 -8.86 9.90
N VAL A 125 -1.16 -8.69 10.62
CA VAL A 125 -2.50 -9.12 10.15
C VAL A 125 -2.96 -8.31 8.93
N PRO A 126 -2.91 -6.96 8.92
CA PRO A 126 -3.12 -6.17 7.69
C PRO A 126 -2.25 -6.63 6.50
N SER A 127 -0.96 -6.94 6.74
CA SER A 127 -0.05 -7.39 5.69
C SER A 127 -0.44 -8.76 5.12
N ALA A 128 -0.84 -9.69 5.98
CA ALA A 128 -1.34 -11.01 5.58
C ALA A 128 -2.62 -10.91 4.74
N LEU A 129 -3.56 -10.04 5.12
CA LEU A 129 -4.82 -9.84 4.41
C LEU A 129 -4.62 -9.12 3.06
N VAL A 130 -3.83 -8.04 3.03
CA VAL A 130 -3.66 -7.22 1.81
C VAL A 130 -2.64 -7.86 0.86
N PHE A 131 -1.43 -8.16 1.32
CA PHE A 131 -0.36 -8.63 0.44
C PHE A 131 -0.33 -10.15 0.31
N GLY A 132 -0.57 -10.87 1.41
CA GLY A 132 -0.65 -12.33 1.41
C GLY A 132 -1.86 -12.85 0.63
N TYR A 133 -3.07 -12.42 1.00
CA TYR A 133 -4.33 -12.88 0.40
C TYR A 133 -4.74 -12.05 -0.83
N ALA A 134 -5.07 -10.76 -0.69
CA ALA A 134 -5.69 -9.98 -1.78
C ALA A 134 -4.76 -9.81 -3.00
N PHE A 135 -3.49 -9.46 -2.80
CA PHE A 135 -2.46 -9.47 -3.86
C PHE A 135 -1.81 -10.85 -4.08
N ARG A 136 -2.38 -11.92 -3.52
CA ARG A 136 -2.01 -13.33 -3.76
C ARG A 136 -0.54 -13.65 -3.50
N GLY A 137 0.13 -12.93 -2.60
CA GLY A 137 1.50 -13.20 -2.18
C GLY A 137 1.67 -14.62 -1.63
N PHE A 138 0.71 -15.13 -0.86
CA PHE A 138 0.74 -16.48 -0.30
C PHE A 138 0.66 -17.58 -1.37
N ALA A 139 -0.25 -17.45 -2.35
CA ALA A 139 -0.31 -18.38 -3.48
C ALA A 139 0.93 -18.28 -4.39
N SER A 140 1.52 -17.08 -4.48
CA SER A 140 2.74 -16.84 -5.27
C SER A 140 4.00 -17.36 -4.58
N PHE A 141 4.03 -17.41 -3.24
CA PHE A 141 5.07 -18.08 -2.46
C PHE A 141 5.11 -19.58 -2.79
N SER A 142 4.00 -20.29 -2.59
CA SER A 142 3.93 -21.73 -2.87
C SER A 142 4.21 -22.08 -4.34
N ALA A 143 3.79 -21.22 -5.27
CA ALA A 143 4.10 -21.38 -6.70
C ALA A 143 5.57 -21.11 -7.09
N VAL A 144 6.37 -20.52 -6.20
CA VAL A 144 7.81 -20.24 -6.41
C VAL A 144 8.69 -21.22 -5.63
N THR A 145 8.29 -21.61 -4.42
CA THR A 145 9.09 -22.45 -3.52
C THR A 145 8.68 -23.93 -3.53
N GLY A 146 7.48 -24.25 -4.03
CA GLY A 146 6.86 -25.58 -3.89
C GLY A 146 6.31 -25.87 -2.49
N LEU A 147 6.57 -25.02 -1.49
CA LEU A 147 6.16 -25.22 -0.10
C LEU A 147 4.69 -24.85 0.12
N THR A 148 3.94 -25.73 0.77
CA THR A 148 2.57 -25.49 1.20
C THR A 148 2.53 -24.88 2.60
N TRP A 149 1.34 -24.42 3.01
CA TRP A 149 1.11 -23.94 4.38
C TRP A 149 1.14 -25.05 5.43
N ALA A 150 0.97 -26.32 5.04
CA ALA A 150 1.17 -27.46 5.93
C ALA A 150 2.66 -27.70 6.21
N ASP A 151 3.53 -27.57 5.19
CA ASP A 151 4.98 -27.71 5.35
C ASP A 151 5.55 -26.62 6.27
N LEU A 152 5.03 -25.38 6.15
CA LEU A 152 5.41 -24.28 7.05
C LEU A 152 4.85 -24.46 8.48
N ALA A 153 3.64 -24.99 8.63
CA ALA A 153 3.04 -25.27 9.94
C ALA A 153 3.72 -26.43 10.68
N ALA A 154 4.49 -27.28 9.99
CA ALA A 154 5.29 -28.34 10.59
C ALA A 154 6.69 -27.86 11.10
N LEU A 155 7.01 -26.57 10.97
CA LEU A 155 8.29 -25.97 11.33
C LEU A 155 8.21 -25.02 12.55
N VAL A 156 7.06 -24.92 13.22
CA VAL A 156 6.76 -23.97 14.31
C VAL A 156 6.08 -24.67 15.48
#